data_AF-A0A9X8VHL6-F1
#
_entry.id   AF-A0A9X8VHL6-F1
#
_cell.length_a   1.000
_cell.length_b   1.000
_cell.length_c   1.000
_cell.angle_alpha   90.00
_cell.angle_beta   90.00
_cell.angle_gamma   90.00
#
_symmetry.space_group_name_H-M   'P 1'
#
loop_
_entity.id
_entity.type
_entity.pdbx_description
1 polymer ?
#
loop_
_entity_poly.entity_id
_entity_poly.type
_entity_poly.pdbx_seq_one_letter_code
_entity_poly.pdbx_strand_id
1 'polypeptide(L)'
;TVTKGWSEAYGLFLKGEGDLVLSYTTSPAYHLIEEKKDLYAAATFSEGHYLQVEVAGKLKAAKQPELAERFMQFMVTPAFQNTIPTGNWMYPVINTPLPVGFEQMNVPQTALQYSAEEVAKQRGGWIRAWQTAVSR
;
A
#
# COMPACT_ATOMS: atom_id res chain seq x y z
N THR A 1 16.45 2.51 11.19
CA THR A 1 15.98 3.92 11.19
C THR A 1 14.47 3.95 11.10
N VAL A 2 13.81 4.93 11.71
CA VAL A 2 12.36 5.15 11.60
C VAL A 2 12.15 6.50 10.94
N THR A 3 11.56 6.50 9.74
CA THR A 3 11.22 7.72 8.98
C THR A 3 9.76 8.12 9.24
N LYS A 4 9.37 9.33 8.85
CA LYS A 4 8.00 9.81 9.05
C LYS A 4 7.02 9.33 7.98
N GLY A 5 7.54 8.89 6.83
CA GLY A 5 6.71 8.47 5.71
C GLY A 5 7.42 7.49 4.79
N TRP A 6 6.60 6.82 3.97
CA TRP A 6 7.06 5.80 3.04
C TRP A 6 8.06 6.35 2.01
N SER A 7 7.79 7.52 1.40
CA SER A 7 8.67 8.09 0.37
C SER A 7 10.09 8.35 0.88
N GLU A 8 10.22 8.80 2.12
CA GLU A 8 11.52 8.99 2.77
C GLU A 8 12.22 7.64 3.02
N ALA A 9 11.49 6.65 3.53
CA ALA A 9 12.04 5.31 3.79
C ALA A 9 12.56 4.65 2.51
N TYR A 10 11.73 4.67 1.45
CA TYR A 10 12.06 4.04 0.18
C TYR A 10 13.22 4.76 -0.52
N GLY A 11 13.25 6.10 -0.45
CA GLY A 11 14.36 6.89 -0.99
C GLY A 11 15.70 6.61 -0.31
N LEU A 12 15.72 6.33 1.00
CA LEU A 12 16.91 5.89 1.73
C LEU A 12 17.36 4.49 1.28
N PHE A 13 16.42 3.55 1.15
CA PHE A 13 16.70 2.21 0.62
C PHE A 13 17.35 2.25 -0.77
N LEU A 14 16.82 3.06 -1.69
CA LEU A 14 17.41 3.21 -3.03
C LEU A 14 18.83 3.82 -3.02
N LYS A 15 19.22 4.50 -1.95
CA LYS A 15 20.57 5.03 -1.74
C LYS A 15 21.51 4.06 -1.00
N GLY A 16 21.03 2.88 -0.63
CA GLY A 16 21.81 1.88 0.11
C GLY A 16 21.91 2.12 1.61
N GLU A 17 21.03 2.95 2.18
CA GLU A 17 21.02 3.27 3.63
C GLU A 17 20.37 2.16 4.48
N GLY A 18 19.89 1.09 3.83
CA GLY A 18 19.39 -0.12 4.49
C GLY A 18 19.22 -1.26 3.48
N ASP A 19 19.44 -2.50 3.93
CA ASP A 19 19.33 -3.68 3.07
C ASP A 19 17.89 -4.03 2.69
N LEU A 20 16.93 -3.67 3.56
CA LEU A 20 15.49 -3.87 3.37
C LEU A 20 14.70 -2.63 3.78
N VAL A 21 13.50 -2.49 3.21
CA VAL A 21 12.52 -1.46 3.58
C VAL A 21 11.13 -2.07 3.68
N LEU A 22 10.33 -1.58 4.63
CA LEU A 22 8.90 -1.92 4.69
C LEU A 22 8.18 -1.24 3.52
N SER A 23 7.74 -2.04 2.56
CA SER A 23 7.01 -1.61 1.37
C SER A 23 5.98 -2.68 0.98
N TYR A 24 5.42 -2.59 -0.23
CA TYR A 24 4.37 -3.49 -0.71
C TYR A 24 4.92 -4.57 -1.65
N THR A 25 4.19 -5.68 -1.77
CA THR A 25 4.56 -6.80 -2.66
C THR A 25 4.57 -6.40 -4.15
N THR A 26 3.89 -5.31 -4.48
CA THR A 26 3.81 -4.71 -5.81
C THR A 26 4.89 -3.66 -6.09
N SER A 27 5.69 -3.24 -5.10
CA SER A 27 6.76 -2.25 -5.31
C SER A 27 7.77 -2.64 -6.39
N PRO A 28 8.17 -3.92 -6.55
CA PRO A 28 9.04 -4.32 -7.66
C PRO A 28 8.48 -4.03 -9.07
N ALA A 29 7.14 -3.95 -9.23
CA ALA A 29 6.53 -3.66 -10.53
C ALA A 29 6.95 -2.28 -11.07
N TYR A 30 7.14 -1.29 -10.20
CA TYR A 30 7.64 0.03 -10.59
C TYR A 30 9.00 -0.08 -11.28
N HIS A 31 9.96 -0.73 -10.62
CA HIS A 31 11.31 -0.85 -11.14
C HIS A 31 11.35 -1.68 -12.42
N LEU A 32 10.55 -2.74 -12.48
CA LEU A 32 10.46 -3.59 -13.66
C LEU A 32 9.86 -2.85 -14.87
N ILE A 33 8.75 -2.14 -14.66
CA ILE A 33 7.97 -1.53 -15.75
C ILE A 33 8.56 -0.17 -16.15
N GLU A 34 8.87 0.72 -15.21
CA GLU A 34 9.35 2.07 -15.49
C GLU A 34 10.87 2.12 -15.69
N GLU A 35 11.63 1.45 -14.81
CA GLU A 35 13.09 1.53 -14.83
C GLU A 35 13.77 0.40 -15.62
N LYS A 36 13.00 -0.61 -16.05
CA LYS A 36 13.52 -1.83 -16.70
C LYS A 36 14.57 -2.56 -15.86
N LYS A 37 14.39 -2.57 -14.54
CA LYS A 37 15.26 -3.23 -13.56
C LYS A 37 14.52 -4.36 -12.86
N ASP A 38 15.12 -5.54 -12.84
CA ASP A 38 14.60 -6.77 -12.23
C ASP A 38 15.31 -7.16 -10.92
N LEU A 39 16.17 -6.27 -10.40
CA LEU A 39 16.97 -6.52 -9.19
C LEU A 39 16.23 -6.26 -7.85
N TYR A 40 14.97 -5.84 -7.90
CA TYR A 40 14.15 -5.58 -6.71
C TYR A 40 13.12 -6.68 -6.52
N ALA A 41 12.92 -7.10 -5.28
CA ALA A 41 11.96 -8.15 -4.93
C ALA A 41 11.28 -7.84 -3.59
N ALA A 42 10.08 -8.39 -3.41
CA ALA A 42 9.39 -8.41 -2.13
C ALA A 42 9.64 -9.77 -1.45
N ALA A 43 10.18 -9.76 -0.23
CA ALA A 43 10.44 -10.98 0.52
C ALA A 43 9.13 -11.70 0.88
N THR A 44 9.04 -12.99 0.61
CA THR A 44 7.88 -13.81 0.98
C THR A 44 8.05 -14.38 2.38
N PHE A 45 7.15 -14.02 3.30
CA PHE A 45 7.14 -14.55 4.67
C PHE A 45 6.11 -15.68 4.82
N SER A 46 6.50 -16.73 5.53
CA SER A 46 5.70 -17.95 5.73
C SER A 46 4.41 -17.73 6.51
N GLU A 47 4.41 -16.74 7.40
CA GLU A 47 3.28 -16.37 8.26
C GLU A 47 2.18 -15.63 7.49
N GLY A 48 2.50 -15.13 6.29
CA GLY A 48 1.63 -14.27 5.50
C GLY A 48 2.01 -12.79 5.57
N HIS A 49 1.19 -11.97 4.91
CA HIS A 49 1.40 -10.53 4.78
C HIS A 49 0.16 -9.76 5.23
N TYR A 50 0.35 -8.58 5.81
CA TYR A 50 -0.76 -7.77 6.28
C TYR A 50 -1.49 -7.07 5.13
N LEU A 51 -2.79 -7.28 4.99
CA LEU A 51 -3.60 -6.67 3.93
C LEU A 51 -3.88 -5.19 4.24
N GLN A 52 -3.67 -4.33 3.25
CA GLN A 52 -4.09 -2.94 3.29
C GLN A 52 -5.13 -2.67 2.20
N VAL A 53 -6.21 -1.99 2.58
CA VAL A 53 -7.22 -1.45 1.67
C VAL A 53 -7.26 0.06 1.89
N GLU A 54 -6.85 0.82 0.88
CA GLU A 54 -6.96 2.28 0.89
C GLU A 54 -8.41 2.68 0.61
N VAL A 55 -8.96 3.58 1.41
CA VAL A 55 -10.36 4.01 1.32
C VAL A 55 -10.46 5.52 1.11
N ALA A 56 -11.51 5.94 0.42
CA ALA A 56 -11.91 7.34 0.33
C ALA A 56 -13.28 7.53 0.98
N GLY A 57 -13.50 8.73 1.55
CA GLY A 57 -14.74 9.07 2.22
C GLY A 57 -15.17 10.51 1.94
N LYS A 58 -16.45 10.70 1.64
CA LYS A 58 -17.06 12.03 1.55
C LYS A 58 -17.19 12.65 2.95
N LEU A 59 -16.67 13.86 3.12
CA LEU A 59 -16.85 14.61 4.36
C LEU A 59 -18.33 14.96 4.58
N LYS A 60 -18.81 14.81 5.82
CA LYS A 60 -20.17 15.19 6.21
C LYS A 60 -20.49 16.67 5.91
N ALA A 61 -19.48 17.54 6.01
CA ALA A 61 -19.59 18.97 5.77
C ALA A 61 -19.10 19.40 4.36
N ALA A 62 -19.10 18.48 3.39
CA ALA A 62 -18.66 18.80 2.03
C ALA A 62 -19.50 19.94 1.43
N LYS A 63 -18.85 20.98 0.91
CA LYS A 63 -19.51 22.12 0.24
C LYS A 63 -20.15 21.74 -1.10
N GLN A 64 -19.72 20.62 -1.68
CA GLN A 64 -20.23 20.07 -2.94
C GLN A 64 -20.56 18.58 -2.76
N PRO A 65 -21.60 18.24 -1.98
CA PRO A 65 -21.87 16.85 -1.59
C PRO A 65 -22.21 15.94 -2.78
N GLU A 66 -22.90 16.48 -3.78
CA GLU A 66 -23.24 15.75 -5.01
C GLU A 66 -22.01 15.48 -5.88
N LEU A 67 -21.10 16.44 -6.00
CA LEU A 67 -19.86 16.26 -6.74
C LEU A 67 -18.95 15.24 -6.05
N ALA A 68 -18.86 15.29 -4.72
CA ALA A 68 -18.12 14.31 -3.94
C ALA A 68 -18.69 12.89 -4.13
N GLU A 69 -20.03 12.75 -4.14
CA GLU A 69 -20.69 11.46 -4.41
C GLU A 69 -20.36 10.93 -5.81
N ARG A 70 -20.44 11.79 -6.84
CA ARG A 70 -20.07 11.43 -8.21
C ARG A 70 -18.60 11.01 -8.30
N PHE A 71 -17.72 11.66 -7.54
CA PHE A 71 -16.31 11.28 -7.49
C PHE A 71 -16.10 9.91 -6.81
N MET A 72 -16.81 9.62 -5.71
CA MET A 72 -16.76 8.28 -5.08
C MET A 72 -17.22 7.18 -6.03
N GLN A 73 -18.27 7.43 -6.82
CA GLN A 73 -18.71 6.49 -7.86
C GLN A 73 -17.69 6.35 -8.98
N PHE A 74 -17.09 7.46 -9.44
CA PHE A 74 -16.05 7.45 -10.46
C PHE A 74 -14.82 6.63 -10.04
N MET A 75 -14.41 6.72 -8.77
CA MET A 75 -13.24 5.99 -8.26
C MET A 75 -13.32 4.48 -8.46
N VAL A 76 -14.51 3.89 -8.52
CA VAL A 76 -14.69 2.43 -8.74
C VAL A 76 -15.02 2.07 -10.18
N THR A 77 -14.86 3.01 -11.12
CA THR A 77 -15.01 2.73 -12.56
C THR A 77 -13.70 2.28 -13.20
N PRO A 78 -13.75 1.59 -14.35
CA PRO A 78 -12.54 1.24 -15.10
C PRO A 78 -11.65 2.43 -15.45
N ALA A 79 -12.24 3.60 -15.72
CA ALA A 79 -11.48 4.80 -16.07
C ALA A 79 -10.51 5.24 -14.96
N PHE A 80 -10.90 5.09 -13.69
CA PHE A 80 -10.01 5.33 -12.55
C PHE A 80 -9.15 4.11 -12.25
N GLN A 81 -9.78 2.94 -12.12
CA GLN A 81 -9.13 1.73 -11.62
C GLN A 81 -8.02 1.20 -12.54
N ASN A 82 -8.13 1.39 -13.86
CA ASN A 82 -7.08 0.98 -14.81
C ASN A 82 -5.79 1.80 -14.65
N THR A 83 -5.83 2.94 -13.97
CA THR A 83 -4.64 3.76 -13.68
C THR A 83 -3.91 3.35 -12.41
N ILE A 84 -4.55 2.58 -11.52
CA ILE A 84 -4.01 2.23 -10.21
C ILE A 84 -2.72 1.39 -10.29
N PRO A 85 -2.62 0.35 -11.15
CA PRO A 85 -1.43 -0.49 -11.20
C PRO A 85 -0.13 0.26 -11.51
N THR A 86 -0.16 1.27 -12.39
CA THR A 86 1.05 2.03 -12.78
C THR A 86 1.08 3.47 -12.25
N GLY A 87 0.01 3.92 -11.61
CA GLY A 87 -0.04 5.21 -10.94
C GLY A 87 0.30 5.11 -9.45
N ASN A 88 -0.36 4.18 -8.74
CA ASN A 88 -0.20 3.99 -7.29
C ASN A 88 0.59 2.71 -6.94
N TRP A 89 0.94 1.88 -7.93
CA TRP A 89 1.64 0.61 -7.73
C TRP A 89 0.94 -0.35 -6.78
N MET A 90 -0.39 -0.43 -6.90
CA MET A 90 -1.27 -1.29 -6.09
C MET A 90 -2.23 -2.08 -6.98
N TYR A 91 -2.89 -3.08 -6.42
CA TYR A 91 -3.95 -3.79 -7.13
C TYR A 91 -5.24 -2.96 -7.19
N PRO A 92 -5.99 -3.00 -8.31
CA PRO A 92 -7.29 -2.35 -8.43
C PRO A 92 -8.35 -3.12 -7.63
N VAL A 93 -9.41 -2.43 -7.21
CA VAL A 93 -10.53 -3.04 -6.45
C VAL A 93 -11.57 -3.72 -7.33
N ILE A 94 -11.54 -3.44 -8.65
CA ILE A 94 -12.41 -4.09 -9.64
C ILE A 94 -11.61 -5.10 -10.45
N ASN A 95 -12.30 -6.09 -11.01
CA ASN A 95 -11.70 -7.05 -11.92
C ASN A 95 -11.36 -6.37 -13.26
N THR A 96 -10.07 -6.15 -13.52
CA THR A 96 -9.56 -5.56 -14.76
C THR A 96 -8.20 -6.19 -15.10
N PRO A 97 -7.84 -6.32 -16.38
CA PRO A 97 -6.52 -6.81 -16.76
C PRO A 97 -5.41 -5.99 -16.13
N LEU A 98 -4.40 -6.66 -15.57
CA LEU A 98 -3.20 -6.01 -15.06
C LEU A 98 -2.19 -5.78 -16.21
N PRO A 99 -1.34 -4.73 -16.12
CA PRO A 99 -0.26 -4.51 -17.06
C PRO A 99 0.75 -5.67 -17.06
N VAL A 100 1.44 -5.84 -18.20
CA VAL A 100 2.57 -6.78 -18.31
C VAL A 100 3.64 -6.42 -17.27
N GLY A 101 4.15 -7.43 -16.57
CA GLY A 101 5.08 -7.33 -15.44
C GLY A 101 4.42 -7.64 -14.09
N PHE A 102 3.10 -7.45 -13.97
CA PHE A 102 2.38 -7.76 -12.72
C PHE A 102 2.26 -9.27 -12.47
N GLU A 103 2.37 -10.11 -13.48
CA GLU A 103 2.43 -11.57 -13.35
C GLU A 103 3.66 -12.05 -12.56
N GLN A 104 4.68 -11.21 -12.42
CA GLN A 104 5.88 -11.50 -11.63
C GLN A 104 5.74 -11.07 -10.17
N MET A 105 4.66 -10.36 -9.81
CA MET A 105 4.43 -9.90 -8.45
C MET A 105 3.84 -11.04 -7.60
N ASN A 106 4.49 -11.34 -6.49
CA ASN A 106 4.03 -12.37 -5.57
C ASN A 106 2.77 -11.92 -4.84
N VAL A 107 1.69 -12.68 -5.00
CA VAL A 107 0.47 -12.55 -4.19
C VAL A 107 0.63 -13.44 -2.95
N PRO A 108 0.58 -12.89 -1.73
CA PRO A 108 0.67 -13.68 -0.50
C PRO A 108 -0.42 -14.75 -0.42
N GLN A 109 -0.05 -15.96 0.00
CA GLN A 109 -1.02 -17.05 0.21
C GLN A 109 -1.91 -16.83 1.45
N THR A 110 -1.41 -16.07 2.42
CA THR A 110 -2.12 -15.76 3.66
C THR A 110 -2.16 -14.24 3.84
N ALA A 111 -3.37 -13.70 3.87
CA ALA A 111 -3.63 -12.30 4.18
C ALA A 111 -3.95 -12.17 5.68
N LEU A 112 -3.11 -11.45 6.41
CA LEU A 112 -3.29 -11.14 7.81
C LEU A 112 -4.07 -9.82 7.95
N GLN A 113 -5.04 -9.76 8.85
CA GLN A 113 -5.79 -8.55 9.12
C GLN A 113 -6.48 -8.61 10.48
N TYR A 114 -6.29 -7.58 11.30
CA TYR A 114 -7.17 -7.33 12.45
C TYR A 114 -8.48 -6.67 12.00
N SER A 115 -9.57 -6.91 12.72
CA SER A 115 -10.80 -6.15 12.50
C SER A 115 -10.61 -4.66 12.82
N ALA A 116 -11.40 -3.80 12.18
CA ALA A 116 -11.36 -2.36 12.46
C ALA A 116 -11.65 -2.03 13.93
N GLU A 117 -12.52 -2.82 14.59
CA GLU A 117 -12.88 -2.68 15.99
C GLU A 117 -11.71 -3.01 16.93
N GLU A 118 -11.00 -4.12 16.65
CA GLU A 118 -9.80 -4.48 17.41
C GLU A 118 -8.71 -3.42 17.26
N VAL A 119 -8.44 -2.96 16.04
CA VAL A 119 -7.47 -1.89 15.79
C VAL A 119 -7.87 -0.62 16.54
N ALA A 120 -9.13 -0.20 16.48
CA ALA A 120 -9.62 1.00 17.18
C ALA A 120 -9.41 0.89 18.70
N LYS A 121 -9.67 -0.29 19.28
CA LYS A 121 -9.51 -0.56 20.71
C LYS A 121 -8.05 -0.62 21.15
N GLN A 122 -7.18 -1.24 20.36
CA GLN A 122 -5.84 -1.63 20.80
C GLN A 122 -4.71 -0.73 20.29
N ARG A 123 -4.88 -0.01 19.16
CA ARG A 123 -3.79 0.73 18.47
C ARG A 123 -2.99 1.64 19.40
N GLY A 124 -3.66 2.31 20.34
CA GLY A 124 -2.99 3.25 21.25
C GLY A 124 -2.01 2.53 22.19
N GLY A 125 -2.36 1.33 22.66
CA GLY A 125 -1.49 0.49 23.47
C GLY A 125 -0.30 -0.03 22.66
N TRP A 126 -0.57 -0.58 21.47
CA TRP A 126 0.47 -1.10 20.58
C TRP A 126 1.49 -0.04 20.16
N ILE A 127 1.03 1.16 19.78
CA ILE A 127 1.93 2.26 19.39
C ILE A 127 2.84 2.67 20.56
N ARG A 128 2.30 2.79 21.78
CA ARG A 128 3.13 3.11 22.96
C ARG A 128 4.14 2.02 23.25
N ALA A 129 3.74 0.75 23.21
CA ALA A 129 4.63 -0.38 23.42
C ALA A 129 5.77 -0.39 22.39
N TRP A 130 5.43 -0.19 21.11
CA TRP A 130 6.42 -0.06 20.03
C TRP A 130 7.36 1.12 20.28
N GLN A 131 6.83 2.31 20.57
CA GLN A 131 7.65 3.50 20.79
C GLN A 131 8.63 3.31 21.95
N THR A 132 8.18 2.76 23.08
CA THR A 132 9.05 2.46 24.23
C THR A 132 10.12 1.43 23.87
N ALA A 133 9.80 0.42 23.06
CA ALA A 133 10.74 -0.64 22.71
C ALA A 133 11.84 -0.20 21.73
N VAL A 134 11.56 0.79 20.88
CA VAL A 134 12.47 1.22 19.79
C VAL A 134 13.11 2.60 20.02
N SER A 135 12.64 3.35 21.02
CA SER A 135 13.25 4.60 21.45
C SER A 135 14.35 4.33 22.47
N ARG A 136 15.46 5.08 22.37
CA ARG A 136 16.48 5.10 23.41
C ARG A 136 16.07 5.97 24.58
#